data_AF-A0A9N7NAL9-F1
#
_entry.id   AF-A0A9N7NAL9-F1
#
_cell.length_a   1.000
_cell.length_b   1.000
_cell.length_c   1.000
_cell.angle_alpha   90.00
_cell.angle_beta   90.00
_cell.angle_gamma   90.00
#
_symmetry.space_group_name_H-M   'P 1'
#
loop_
_entity.id
_entity.type
_entity.pdbx_description
1 polymer ?
#
loop_
_entity_poly.entity_id
_entity_poly.type
_entity_poly.pdbx_seq_one_letter_code
_entity_poly.pdbx_strand_id
1 'polypeptide(L)'
;MDIISQLQEQVNTIAALAFNTFGTLQRDAPPVQLSPNYPEPPPANSNGNGAEESTNLAEQPKILSSELVKAAKQFDALVAALPLSEGGEEAQLKRIAELQAENDTIGQELQKQLEAAEKELRQVQDLFSQATDNCFNLKKPD
;
A
#
# COMPACT_ATOMS: atom_id res chain seq x y z
N MET A 1 3.27 -4.15 0.84
CA MET A 1 4.33 -3.43 0.10
C MET A 1 4.69 -2.19 0.90
N ASP A 2 5.97 -1.87 1.06
CA ASP A 2 6.40 -0.70 1.83
C ASP A 2 6.00 0.62 1.15
N ILE A 3 5.81 1.69 1.94
CA ILE A 3 5.36 2.99 1.44
C ILE A 3 6.40 3.64 0.50
N ILE A 4 7.69 3.41 0.72
CA ILE A 4 8.75 3.91 -0.16
C ILE A 4 8.70 3.20 -1.52
N SER A 5 8.46 1.88 -1.53
CA SER A 5 8.26 1.15 -2.78
C SER A 5 7.01 1.64 -3.54
N GLN A 6 5.91 1.90 -2.83
CA GLN A 6 4.70 2.46 -3.44
C GLN A 6 4.95 3.85 -4.06
N LEU A 7 5.72 4.71 -3.39
CA LEU A 7 6.12 6.01 -3.94
C LEU A 7 6.94 5.87 -5.23
N GLN A 8 7.89 4.93 -5.27
CA GLN A 8 8.70 4.66 -6.47
C GLN A 8 7.83 4.19 -7.64
N GLU A 9 6.91 3.25 -7.40
CA GLU A 9 5.96 2.77 -8.41
C GLU A 9 5.04 3.90 -8.90
N GLN A 10 4.58 4.76 -8.00
CA GLN A 10 3.72 5.88 -8.34
C GLN A 10 4.45 6.92 -9.21
N VAL A 11 5.72 7.21 -8.92
CA VAL A 11 6.55 8.09 -9.77
C VAL A 11 6.73 7.49 -11.17
N ASN A 12 6.99 6.19 -11.28
CA ASN A 12 7.08 5.51 -12.56
C ASN A 12 5.74 5.58 -13.33
N THR A 13 4.63 5.44 -12.63
CA THR A 13 3.28 5.56 -13.20
C THR A 13 3.02 6.97 -13.72
N ILE A 14 3.36 8.00 -12.95
CA ILE A 14 3.25 9.40 -13.38
C ILE A 14 4.11 9.65 -14.63
N ALA A 15 5.35 9.15 -14.65
CA ALA A 15 6.24 9.31 -15.80
C ALA A 15 5.66 8.65 -17.07
N ALA A 16 5.13 7.43 -16.95
CA ALA A 16 4.49 6.72 -18.06
C ALA A 16 3.22 7.45 -18.55
N LEU A 17 2.35 7.89 -17.63
CA LEU A 17 1.15 8.65 -17.95
C LEU A 17 1.49 9.99 -18.64
N ALA A 18 2.50 10.70 -18.15
CA ALA A 18 2.95 11.95 -18.76
C ALA A 18 3.46 11.72 -20.18
N PHE A 19 4.35 10.74 -20.38
CA PHE A 19 4.90 10.42 -21.70
C PHE A 19 3.78 10.06 -22.70
N ASN A 20 2.84 9.21 -22.29
CA ASN A 20 1.72 8.81 -23.14
C ASN A 20 0.80 10.00 -23.43
N THR A 21 0.44 10.79 -22.42
CA THR A 21 -0.47 11.95 -22.57
C THR A 21 0.10 12.98 -23.55
N PHE A 22 1.37 13.36 -23.38
CA PHE A 22 1.99 14.33 -24.29
C PHE A 22 2.25 13.74 -25.67
N GLY A 23 2.62 12.45 -25.75
CA GLY A 23 2.79 11.75 -27.01
C GLY A 23 1.51 11.68 -27.84
N THR A 24 0.37 11.34 -27.22
CA THR A 24 -0.93 11.33 -27.90
C THR A 24 -1.34 12.73 -28.32
N LEU A 25 -1.16 13.74 -27.44
CA LEU A 25 -1.46 15.13 -27.77
C LEU A 25 -0.67 15.63 -28.99
N GLN A 26 0.61 15.27 -29.09
CA GLN A 26 1.45 15.67 -30.21
C GLN A 26 1.11 14.91 -31.50
N ARG A 27 0.87 13.60 -31.41
CA ARG A 27 0.52 12.75 -32.56
C ARG A 27 -0.80 13.19 -33.19
N ASP A 28 -1.76 13.56 -32.35
CA ASP A 28 -3.15 13.81 -32.74
C ASP A 28 -3.46 15.31 -32.89
N ALA A 29 -2.47 16.19 -32.77
CA ALA A 29 -2.66 17.64 -32.86
C ALA A 29 -3.17 18.06 -34.25
N PRO A 30 -4.34 18.74 -34.35
CA PRO A 30 -4.81 19.25 -35.63
C PRO A 30 -3.93 20.41 -36.11
N PRO A 31 -3.77 20.60 -37.43
CA PRO A 31 -3.11 21.78 -37.97
C PRO A 31 -3.80 23.07 -37.54
N VAL A 32 -3.02 24.09 -37.19
CA VAL A 32 -3.53 25.43 -36.85
C VAL A 32 -3.28 26.37 -38.03
N GLN A 33 -4.32 27.06 -38.53
CA GLN A 33 -4.15 28.09 -39.54
C GLN A 33 -3.45 29.32 -38.95
N LEU A 34 -2.30 29.66 -39.49
CA LEU A 34 -1.51 30.84 -39.05
C LEU A 34 -1.98 32.14 -39.71
N SER A 35 -2.62 32.06 -40.87
CA SER A 35 -3.21 33.23 -41.55
C SER A 35 -4.37 32.81 -42.46
N PRO A 36 -5.34 33.70 -42.74
CA PRO A 36 -6.47 33.42 -43.63
C PRO A 36 -6.07 33.14 -45.09
N ASN A 37 -4.87 33.55 -45.50
CA ASN A 37 -4.35 33.35 -46.86
C ASN A 37 -3.52 32.07 -46.99
N TYR A 38 -3.36 31.28 -45.93
CA TYR A 38 -2.60 30.05 -46.00
C TYR A 38 -3.45 28.95 -46.65
N PRO A 39 -2.93 28.21 -47.64
CA PRO A 39 -3.66 27.10 -48.24
C PRO A 39 -4.01 26.07 -47.17
N GLU A 40 -5.25 25.58 -47.19
CA GLU A 40 -5.68 24.53 -46.28
C GLU A 40 -4.84 23.27 -46.54
N PRO A 41 -4.26 22.64 -45.50
CA PRO A 41 -3.52 21.41 -45.69
C PRO A 41 -4.44 20.34 -46.27
N PRO A 42 -3.93 19.45 -47.14
CA PRO A 42 -4.73 18.36 -47.67
C PRO A 42 -5.33 17.56 -46.51
N PRO A 43 -6.60 17.11 -46.63
CA PRO A 43 -7.25 16.39 -45.56
C PRO A 43 -6.41 15.17 -45.19
N ALA A 44 -5.84 15.19 -43.99
CA ALA A 44 -5.35 13.98 -43.35
C ALA A 44 -6.61 13.14 -43.12
N ASN A 45 -6.92 12.24 -44.06
CA ASN A 45 -7.79 11.06 -43.99
C ASN A 45 -8.39 10.72 -45.36
N SER A 46 -7.57 10.15 -46.26
CA SER A 46 -8.07 9.41 -47.45
C SER A 46 -8.31 7.91 -47.16
N ASN A 47 -8.16 7.47 -45.92
CA ASN A 47 -8.43 6.08 -45.51
C ASN A 47 -9.70 5.99 -44.66
N GLY A 48 -10.87 6.07 -45.31
CA GLY A 48 -12.10 5.32 -44.99
C GLY A 48 -12.83 5.45 -43.63
N ASN A 49 -12.21 5.93 -42.55
CA ASN A 49 -12.77 5.81 -41.19
C ASN A 49 -12.98 7.16 -40.47
N GLY A 50 -12.98 8.28 -41.19
CA GLY A 50 -12.74 9.62 -40.63
C GLY A 50 -13.94 10.41 -40.04
N ALA A 51 -15.09 9.80 -39.77
CA ALA A 51 -16.26 10.55 -39.26
C ALA A 51 -16.54 10.37 -37.76
N GLU A 52 -16.08 9.27 -37.14
CA GLU A 52 -16.38 8.96 -35.73
C GLU A 52 -15.20 9.22 -34.76
N GLU A 53 -14.03 9.59 -35.29
CA GLU A 53 -12.80 9.75 -34.50
C GLU A 53 -12.57 11.20 -34.03
N SER A 54 -13.20 12.18 -34.69
CA SER A 54 -13.09 13.61 -34.35
C SER A 54 -13.79 13.99 -33.04
N THR A 55 -14.83 13.26 -32.63
CA THR A 55 -15.48 13.40 -31.31
C THR A 55 -14.61 12.86 -30.17
N ASN A 56 -13.76 11.85 -30.42
CA ASN A 56 -12.85 11.29 -29.42
C ASN A 56 -11.66 12.22 -29.13
N LEU A 57 -11.21 13.01 -30.11
CA LEU A 57 -10.01 13.85 -30.03
C LEU A 57 -10.09 14.93 -28.94
N ALA A 58 -11.29 15.44 -28.64
CA ALA A 58 -11.51 16.46 -27.62
C ALA A 58 -11.75 15.87 -26.20
N GLU A 59 -12.18 14.61 -26.12
CA GLU A 59 -12.47 13.93 -24.86
C GLU A 59 -11.26 13.19 -24.29
N GLN A 60 -10.47 12.56 -25.17
CA GLN A 60 -9.31 11.76 -24.78
C GLN A 60 -8.24 12.57 -24.01
N PRO A 61 -7.89 13.82 -24.39
CA PRO A 61 -7.01 14.68 -23.59
C PRO A 61 -7.54 14.97 -22.19
N LYS A 62 -8.87 15.10 -22.02
CA LYS A 62 -9.48 15.35 -20.71
C LYS A 62 -9.38 14.12 -19.82
N ILE A 63 -9.59 12.94 -20.37
CA ILE A 63 -9.45 11.67 -19.63
C ILE A 63 -8.00 11.51 -19.18
N LEU A 64 -7.05 11.60 -20.10
CA LEU A 64 -5.61 11.43 -19.82
C LEU A 64 -5.07 12.46 -18.83
N SER A 65 -5.44 13.74 -18.99
CA SER A 65 -5.09 14.78 -18.02
C SER A 65 -5.71 14.53 -16.65
N SER A 66 -6.95 14.02 -16.57
CA SER A 66 -7.57 13.65 -15.30
C SER A 66 -6.85 12.49 -14.61
N GLU A 67 -6.37 11.50 -15.36
CA GLU A 67 -5.60 10.38 -14.84
C GLU A 67 -4.24 10.82 -14.31
N LEU A 68 -3.55 11.70 -15.03
CA LEU A 68 -2.29 12.28 -14.57
C LEU A 68 -2.47 13.05 -13.24
N VAL A 69 -3.53 13.88 -13.14
CA VAL A 69 -3.84 14.61 -11.90
C VAL A 69 -4.20 13.67 -10.75
N LYS A 70 -4.97 12.61 -11.02
CA LYS A 70 -5.27 11.58 -10.00
C LYS A 70 -4.00 10.90 -9.52
N ALA A 71 -3.10 10.54 -10.43
CA ALA A 71 -1.82 9.92 -10.08
C ALA A 71 -0.95 10.86 -9.23
N ALA A 72 -0.92 12.15 -9.54
CA ALA A 72 -0.22 13.15 -8.73
C ALA A 72 -0.83 13.28 -7.31
N LYS A 73 -2.16 13.31 -7.19
CA LYS A 73 -2.83 13.34 -5.88
C LYS A 73 -2.57 12.08 -5.04
N GLN A 74 -2.51 10.92 -5.68
CA GLN A 74 -2.14 9.67 -4.99
C GLN A 74 -0.70 9.73 -4.48
N PHE A 75 0.23 10.30 -5.24
CA PHE A 75 1.59 10.55 -4.78
C PHE A 75 1.61 11.45 -3.54
N ASP A 76 0.88 12.57 -3.56
CA ASP A 76 0.78 13.48 -2.39
C ASP A 76 0.23 12.76 -1.15
N ALA A 77 -0.78 11.90 -1.32
CA ALA A 77 -1.35 11.11 -0.23
C ALA A 77 -0.33 10.11 0.34
N LEU A 78 0.49 9.48 -0.51
CA LEU A 78 1.57 8.60 -0.07
C LEU A 78 2.67 9.36 0.67
N VAL A 79 3.03 10.56 0.20
CA VAL A 79 4.00 11.43 0.90
C VAL A 79 3.46 11.84 2.27
N ALA A 80 2.19 12.20 2.36
CA ALA A 80 1.56 12.57 3.63
C ALA A 80 1.46 11.40 4.62
N ALA A 81 1.41 10.16 4.12
CA ALA A 81 1.37 8.95 4.94
C ALA A 81 2.77 8.46 5.37
N LEU A 82 3.86 9.14 4.97
CA LEU A 82 5.20 8.79 5.43
C LEU A 82 5.29 8.93 6.96
N PRO A 83 5.81 7.92 7.67
CA PRO A 83 6.06 8.03 9.10
C PRO A 83 7.22 9.01 9.32
N LEU A 84 6.89 10.27 9.58
CA LEU A 84 7.86 11.29 9.89
C LEU A 84 8.46 11.00 11.26
N SER A 85 9.79 10.87 11.34
CA SER A 85 10.48 10.87 12.62
C SER A 85 10.43 12.27 13.21
N GLU A 86 9.57 12.49 14.20
CA GLU A 86 9.70 13.68 15.05
C GLU A 86 11.07 13.66 15.73
N GLY A 87 11.96 14.58 15.34
CA GLY A 87 13.31 14.69 15.91
C GLY A 87 14.43 13.98 15.14
N GLY A 88 14.18 13.50 13.92
CA GLY A 88 15.23 12.95 13.04
C GLY A 88 15.72 11.56 13.45
N GLU A 89 16.90 11.17 12.96
CA GLU A 89 17.45 9.83 13.16
C GLU A 89 17.77 9.51 14.64
N GLU A 90 18.34 10.46 15.37
CA GLU A 90 18.74 10.26 16.77
C GLU A 90 17.53 9.97 17.67
N ALA A 91 16.43 10.73 17.51
CA ALA A 91 15.20 10.49 18.26
C ALA A 91 14.60 9.11 17.93
N GLN A 92 14.69 8.70 16.66
CA GLN A 92 14.29 7.38 16.20
C GLN A 92 15.11 6.26 16.84
N LEU A 93 16.43 6.39 16.85
CA LEU A 93 17.33 5.41 17.48
C LEU A 93 17.08 5.30 18.98
N LYS A 94 16.88 6.43 19.66
CA LYS A 94 16.50 6.45 21.07
C LYS A 94 15.17 5.73 21.30
N ARG A 95 14.17 5.99 20.47
CA ARG A 95 12.87 5.33 20.56
C ARG A 95 12.96 3.82 20.32
N ILE A 96 13.82 3.38 19.41
CA ILE A 96 14.10 1.95 19.17
C ILE A 96 14.71 1.32 20.42
N ALA A 97 15.70 1.96 21.04
CA ALA A 97 16.33 1.45 22.26
C ALA A 97 15.35 1.35 23.44
N GLU A 98 14.47 2.35 23.60
CA GLU A 98 13.39 2.32 24.59
C GLU A 98 12.44 1.15 24.35
N LEU A 99 11.98 0.95 23.11
CA LEU A 99 11.09 -0.16 22.74
C LEU A 99 11.76 -1.53 22.90
N GLN A 100 13.07 -1.63 22.66
CA GLN A 100 13.81 -2.86 22.90
C GLN A 100 13.85 -3.21 24.39
N ALA A 101 14.18 -2.23 25.24
CA ALA A 101 14.19 -2.43 26.69
C ALA A 101 12.80 -2.77 27.26
N GLU A 102 11.74 -2.16 26.72
CA GLU A 102 10.35 -2.46 27.08
C GLU A 102 9.98 -3.90 26.65
N ASN A 103 10.30 -4.30 25.42
CA ASN A 103 10.05 -5.66 24.94
C ASN A 103 10.78 -6.71 25.79
N ASP A 104 12.03 -6.47 26.16
CA ASP A 104 12.81 -7.37 27.01
C ASP A 104 12.17 -7.54 28.38
N THR A 105 11.70 -6.43 28.97
CA THR A 105 11.02 -6.44 30.28
C THR A 105 9.71 -7.21 30.21
N ILE A 106 8.88 -6.94 29.20
CA ILE A 106 7.61 -7.63 28.98
C ILE A 106 7.86 -9.13 28.69
N GLY A 107 8.91 -9.46 27.95
CA GLY A 107 9.30 -10.84 27.67
C GLY A 107 9.66 -11.62 28.94
N GLN A 108 10.41 -11.00 29.87
CA GLN A 108 10.73 -11.61 31.16
C GLN A 108 9.48 -11.82 32.03
N GLU A 109 8.58 -10.84 32.07
CA GLU A 109 7.33 -10.97 32.83
C GLU A 109 6.44 -12.06 32.25
N LEU A 110 6.33 -12.14 30.92
CA LEU A 110 5.59 -13.20 30.23
C LEU A 110 6.18 -14.59 30.55
N GLN A 111 7.52 -14.73 30.52
CA GLN A 111 8.19 -15.98 30.86
C GLN A 111 7.87 -16.43 32.29
N LYS A 112 7.92 -15.49 33.25
CA LYS A 112 7.60 -15.77 34.65
C LYS A 112 6.13 -16.21 34.84
N GLN A 113 5.21 -15.58 34.11
CA GLN A 113 3.80 -15.97 34.14
C GLN A 113 3.57 -17.36 33.53
N LEU A 114 4.27 -17.69 32.45
CA LEU A 114 4.23 -19.04 31.86
C LEU A 114 4.73 -20.10 32.84
N GLU A 115 5.87 -19.87 33.50
CA GLU A 115 6.41 -20.80 34.50
C GLU A 115 5.46 -21.01 35.69
N ALA A 116 4.80 -19.94 36.15
CA ALA A 116 3.80 -20.03 37.21
C ALA A 116 2.57 -20.85 36.77
N ALA A 117 2.08 -20.60 35.55
CA ALA A 117 0.93 -21.31 34.98
C ALA A 117 1.25 -22.79 34.74
N GLU A 118 2.44 -23.13 34.26
CA GLU A 118 2.87 -24.53 34.08
C GLU A 118 2.91 -25.29 35.42
N LYS A 119 3.40 -24.63 36.48
CA LYS A 119 3.42 -25.22 37.82
C LYS A 119 2.02 -25.48 38.35
N GLU A 120 1.12 -24.51 38.18
CA GLU A 120 -0.28 -24.66 38.59
C GLU A 120 -0.98 -25.77 37.80
N LEU A 121 -0.76 -25.83 36.48
CA LEU A 121 -1.29 -26.88 35.62
C LEU A 121 -0.83 -28.27 36.10
N ARG A 122 0.46 -28.42 36.42
CA ARG A 122 1.02 -29.67 36.93
C ARG A 122 0.37 -30.07 38.26
N GLN A 123 0.17 -29.11 39.17
CA GLN A 123 -0.51 -29.37 40.43
C GLN A 123 -1.95 -29.85 40.23
N VAL A 124 -2.69 -29.23 39.31
CA VAL A 124 -4.05 -29.66 38.96
C VAL A 124 -4.05 -31.06 38.36
N GLN A 125 -3.10 -31.38 37.47
CA GLN A 125 -2.95 -32.72 36.90
C GLN A 125 -2.67 -33.77 37.97
N ASP A 126 -1.74 -33.51 38.90
CA ASP A 126 -1.41 -34.44 39.98
C ASP A 126 -2.61 -34.69 40.91
N LEU A 127 -3.35 -33.63 41.27
CA LEU A 127 -4.57 -33.74 42.07
C LEU A 127 -5.67 -34.52 41.33
N PHE A 128 -5.81 -34.29 40.02
CA PHE A 128 -6.77 -35.01 39.19
C PHE A 128 -6.43 -36.50 39.09
N SER A 129 -5.16 -36.86 38.92
CA SER A 129 -4.69 -38.25 38.94
C SER A 129 -4.99 -38.91 40.27
N GLN A 130 -4.67 -38.25 41.40
CA GLN A 130 -4.97 -38.79 42.73
C GLN A 130 -6.47 -38.99 42.96
N ALA A 131 -7.31 -38.03 42.55
CA ALA A 131 -8.76 -38.17 42.66
C ALA A 131 -9.30 -39.32 41.81
N THR A 132 -8.75 -39.49 40.61
CA THR A 132 -9.10 -40.58 39.69
C THR A 132 -8.71 -41.94 40.28
N ASP A 133 -7.49 -42.08 40.78
CA ASP A 133 -7.00 -43.30 41.43
C ASP A 133 -7.80 -43.65 42.68
N ASN A 134 -8.17 -42.66 43.49
CA ASN A 134 -9.03 -42.86 44.66
C ASN A 134 -10.41 -43.40 44.25
N CYS A 135 -11.04 -42.79 43.23
CA CYS A 135 -12.33 -43.25 42.70
C CYS A 135 -12.27 -44.68 42.11
N PHE A 136 -11.16 -45.07 41.46
CA PHE A 136 -10.98 -46.44 40.98
C PHE A 136 -10.74 -47.44 42.11
N ASN A 137 -9.97 -47.06 43.13
CA ASN A 137 -9.69 -47.93 44.29
C ASN A 137 -10.89 -48.07 45.26
N LEU A 138 -11.80 -47.09 45.29
CA LEU A 138 -13.07 -47.18 46.03
C LEU A 138 -14.10 -48.13 45.38
N LYS A 139 -13.87 -48.57 44.13
CA LYS A 139 -14.77 -49.45 43.39
C LYS A 139 -14.42 -50.94 43.60
N LYS A 140 -14.52 -51.41 44.85
CA LYS A 140 -14.79 -52.82 45.18
C LYS A 140 -15.65 -52.95 46.44
N PRO A 141 -16.97 -53.03 46.28
CA PRO A 141 -17.79 -53.89 47.10
C PRO A 141 -18.24 -55.11 46.26
N ASP A 142 -18.05 -56.30 46.82
CA ASP A 142 -18.74 -57.53 46.39
C ASP A 142 -20.28 -57.35 46.42
#